data_AF-A0AAN6GSY4-F1
#
_entry.id   AF-A0AAN6GSY4-F1
#
_cell.length_a   1.000
_cell.length_b   1.000
_cell.length_c   1.000
_cell.angle_alpha   90.00
_cell.angle_beta   90.00
_cell.angle_gamma   90.00
#
_symmetry.space_group_name_H-M   'P 1'
#
loop_
_entity.id
_entity.type
_entity.pdbx_description
1 polymer ?
#
loop_
_entity_poly.entity_id
_entity_poly.type
_entity_poly.pdbx_seq_one_letter_code
_entity_poly.pdbx_strand_id
1 'polypeptide(L)'
;MGVFDLFTTAKAPTSVNFASGGKHALDTVAQQAAAAAARSSAHFPHPVLDPRVHLLPSVLTFPTAVRNAFPTYSAFLHPTNYLSFYTTHADSFQSAIAICIGFSVYVYVMQEITGNASQVDGLWTFLPVIYTTHFTLFSTGTFTWPAPRLLLLWALHVLWSTRLTYNAIRRGMFKKGEEDYRWPLLRASMNRITWEIFTITFIAPAQNFLLAITALPAYVLSLLARPEYFANQPTRPTTQLTPADGILALLLITNLTVQFIADHQQQLYQGFKRGLDITCTKPITLPADKLLLLQGGTSPAGVVTKNGKAAQQHPDNVPLYHGFTNGDKKRGFVTRGLWAWSRHPNFACEQTTWWIFYAYTVITFLPPSTLIDLGTTPAGASKIGAVTSKLAAKVAEKIAVPASLVSPPWWTYIFNYAVLGAVSMNILFLASTAYSEGVSAGKYPAYASYQKRVGMFLPVDTLLRGIYYWFVAPDNVRERIEAEVWGAEGSAEKKNN
;
A
#
# COMPACT_ATOMS: atom_id res chain seq x y z
N MET A 1 -17.17 -21.31 -19.45
CA MET A 1 -17.83 -20.52 -18.40
C MET A 1 -16.91 -19.35 -18.07
N GLY A 2 -17.34 -18.13 -18.38
CA GLY A 2 -16.49 -16.94 -18.25
C GLY A 2 -16.37 -16.50 -16.78
N VAL A 3 -15.31 -15.77 -16.46
CA VAL A 3 -15.06 -15.18 -15.12
C VAL A 3 -16.24 -14.29 -14.64
N PHE A 4 -17.06 -13.79 -15.57
CA PHE A 4 -18.26 -13.01 -15.26
C PHE A 4 -19.54 -13.83 -14.97
N ASP A 5 -19.62 -15.10 -15.38
CA ASP A 5 -20.80 -15.95 -15.11
C ASP A 5 -20.91 -16.36 -13.64
N LEU A 6 -19.80 -16.25 -12.88
CA LEU A 6 -19.72 -16.52 -11.44
C LEU A 6 -20.51 -15.52 -10.58
N PHE A 7 -20.85 -14.35 -11.12
CA PHE A 7 -21.52 -13.26 -10.38
C PHE A 7 -22.99 -13.06 -10.75
N THR A 8 -23.51 -13.70 -11.80
CA THR A 8 -24.80 -13.33 -12.40
C THR A 8 -25.88 -14.42 -12.40
N THR A 9 -25.54 -15.69 -12.11
CA THR A 9 -26.49 -16.81 -12.29
C THR A 9 -26.97 -17.51 -11.01
N ALA A 10 -26.44 -17.17 -9.84
CA ALA A 10 -27.02 -17.61 -8.58
C ALA A 10 -28.02 -16.55 -8.09
N LYS A 11 -29.30 -16.91 -7.93
CA LYS A 11 -30.26 -16.11 -7.14
C LYS A 11 -29.53 -15.56 -5.91
N ALA A 12 -29.41 -14.23 -5.82
CA ALA A 12 -28.80 -13.58 -4.66
C ALA A 12 -29.43 -14.19 -3.40
N PRO A 13 -28.65 -14.83 -2.51
CA PRO A 13 -29.20 -15.36 -1.28
C PRO A 13 -29.88 -14.22 -0.53
N THR A 14 -31.09 -14.45 -0.05
CA THR A 14 -31.83 -13.55 0.82
C THR A 14 -30.88 -12.98 1.87
N SER A 15 -30.72 -11.66 1.86
CA SER A 15 -29.82 -10.90 2.72
C SER A 15 -29.87 -11.40 4.16
N VAL A 16 -28.70 -11.76 4.71
CA VAL A 16 -28.56 -11.96 6.15
C VAL A 16 -28.81 -10.61 6.80
N ASN A 17 -29.89 -10.51 7.56
CA ASN A 17 -30.30 -9.25 8.18
C ASN A 17 -29.56 -9.10 9.51
N PHE A 18 -28.39 -8.46 9.47
CA PHE A 18 -27.53 -8.23 10.65
C PHE A 18 -28.10 -7.20 11.65
N ALA A 19 -29.30 -6.67 11.40
CA ALA A 19 -29.85 -5.51 12.09
C ALA A 19 -30.71 -5.78 13.34
N SER A 20 -31.03 -7.03 13.70
CA SER A 20 -31.93 -7.29 14.83
C SER A 20 -31.17 -7.70 16.09
N GLY A 21 -30.91 -6.74 16.97
CA GLY A 21 -30.37 -6.97 18.31
C GLY A 21 -31.38 -7.69 19.21
N GLY A 22 -31.11 -8.95 19.53
CA GLY A 22 -31.83 -9.74 20.54
C GLY A 22 -31.21 -11.13 20.70
N LYS A 23 -31.17 -11.68 21.91
CA LYS A 23 -30.55 -12.99 22.20
C LYS A 23 -31.07 -14.15 21.33
N HIS A 24 -32.32 -14.09 20.87
CA HIS A 24 -32.90 -15.06 19.92
C HIS A 24 -32.54 -14.82 18.44
N ALA A 25 -32.07 -13.62 18.07
CA ALA A 25 -31.60 -13.31 16.73
C ALA A 25 -30.18 -13.84 16.47
N LEU A 26 -29.36 -13.97 17.51
CA LEU A 26 -28.02 -14.59 17.41
C LEU A 26 -28.09 -16.05 16.95
N ASP A 27 -29.10 -16.80 17.38
CA ASP A 27 -29.30 -18.21 16.98
C ASP A 27 -29.68 -18.34 15.49
N THR A 28 -30.43 -17.39 14.94
CA THR A 28 -30.85 -17.40 13.52
C THR A 28 -29.78 -16.82 12.59
N VAL A 29 -29.04 -15.79 13.02
CA VAL A 29 -27.91 -15.22 12.26
C VAL A 29 -26.75 -16.21 12.19
N ALA A 30 -26.40 -16.89 13.28
CA ALA A 30 -25.37 -17.93 13.27
C ALA A 30 -25.76 -19.12 12.38
N GLN A 31 -27.04 -19.51 12.35
CA GLN A 31 -27.55 -20.54 11.44
C GLN A 31 -27.53 -20.11 9.97
N GLN A 32 -27.87 -18.86 9.66
CA GLN A 32 -27.80 -18.31 8.30
C GLN A 32 -26.36 -18.16 7.81
N ALA A 33 -25.45 -17.70 8.68
CA ALA A 33 -24.02 -17.65 8.42
C ALA A 33 -23.45 -19.06 8.20
N ALA A 34 -23.86 -20.04 9.01
CA ALA A 34 -23.48 -21.45 8.84
C ALA A 34 -24.01 -22.05 7.52
N ALA A 35 -25.24 -21.73 7.11
CA ALA A 35 -25.81 -22.16 5.83
C ALA A 35 -25.13 -21.49 4.63
N ALA A 36 -24.75 -20.22 4.73
CA ALA A 36 -23.96 -19.50 3.73
C ALA A 36 -22.53 -20.07 3.64
N ALA A 37 -21.92 -20.36 4.79
CA ALA A 37 -20.61 -21.00 4.91
C ALA A 37 -20.58 -22.40 4.27
N ALA A 38 -21.62 -23.20 4.50
CA ALA A 38 -21.77 -24.52 3.88
C ALA A 38 -21.83 -24.44 2.35
N ARG A 39 -22.52 -23.44 1.78
CA ARG A 39 -22.57 -23.21 0.32
C ARG A 39 -21.27 -22.61 -0.24
N SER A 40 -20.58 -21.81 0.56
CA SER A 40 -19.31 -21.16 0.21
C SER A 40 -18.15 -22.15 0.09
N SER A 41 -18.11 -23.17 0.96
CA SER A 41 -17.05 -24.18 1.01
C SER A 41 -16.88 -25.01 -0.29
N ALA A 42 -17.85 -24.97 -1.21
CA ALA A 42 -17.73 -25.57 -2.54
C ALA A 42 -16.84 -24.75 -3.50
N HIS A 43 -16.60 -23.48 -3.20
CA HIS A 43 -15.91 -22.53 -4.09
C HIS A 43 -14.70 -21.86 -3.43
N PHE A 44 -14.63 -21.81 -2.10
CA PHE A 44 -13.53 -21.19 -1.38
C PHE A 44 -13.01 -22.09 -0.25
N PRO A 45 -11.71 -22.00 0.09
CA PRO A 45 -11.11 -22.78 1.18
C PRO A 45 -11.71 -22.48 2.55
N HIS A 46 -12.28 -21.29 2.72
CA HIS A 46 -12.91 -20.87 3.96
C HIS A 46 -14.01 -19.83 3.65
N PRO A 47 -15.15 -19.84 4.36
CA PRO A 47 -16.26 -18.90 4.13
C PRO A 47 -15.86 -17.42 4.16
N VAL A 48 -14.88 -17.04 4.98
CA VAL A 48 -14.41 -15.64 5.09
C VAL A 48 -13.74 -15.10 3.83
N LEU A 49 -13.30 -15.99 2.92
CA LEU A 49 -12.69 -15.63 1.64
C LEU A 49 -13.74 -15.38 0.54
N ASP A 50 -14.98 -15.81 0.76
CA ASP A 50 -16.07 -15.59 -0.16
C ASP A 50 -16.70 -14.21 0.10
N PRO A 51 -16.65 -13.29 -0.88
CA PRO A 51 -17.18 -11.95 -0.69
C PRO A 51 -18.69 -11.94 -0.42
N ARG A 52 -19.42 -13.02 -0.74
CA ARG A 52 -20.87 -13.13 -0.53
C ARG A 52 -21.24 -13.41 0.93
N VAL A 53 -20.29 -13.80 1.78
CA VAL A 53 -20.55 -14.16 3.18
C VAL A 53 -20.51 -12.93 4.09
N HIS A 54 -19.50 -12.08 3.96
CA HIS A 54 -19.32 -10.89 4.82
C HIS A 54 -19.24 -9.57 4.08
N LEU A 55 -18.35 -9.48 3.08
CA LEU A 55 -18.04 -8.22 2.40
C LEU A 55 -19.27 -7.59 1.72
N LEU A 56 -19.89 -8.32 0.78
CA LEU A 56 -21.04 -7.83 0.03
C LEU A 56 -22.27 -7.60 0.92
N PRO A 57 -22.64 -8.52 1.84
CA PRO A 57 -23.71 -8.24 2.79
C PRO A 57 -23.45 -6.97 3.62
N SER A 58 -22.21 -6.74 4.07
CA SER A 58 -21.84 -5.53 4.82
C SER A 58 -22.05 -4.26 4.01
N VAL A 59 -21.63 -4.25 2.74
CA VAL A 59 -21.83 -3.14 1.80
C VAL A 59 -23.32 -2.90 1.54
N LEU A 60 -24.07 -3.96 1.21
CA LEU A 60 -25.48 -3.86 0.83
C LEU A 60 -26.37 -3.42 2.01
N THR A 61 -26.03 -3.83 3.23
CA THR A 61 -26.79 -3.49 4.43
C THR A 61 -26.32 -2.20 5.12
N PHE A 62 -25.22 -1.59 4.66
CA PHE A 62 -24.69 -0.34 5.23
C PHE A 62 -25.75 0.79 5.31
N PRO A 63 -26.56 1.09 4.28
CA PRO A 63 -27.59 2.13 4.39
C PRO A 63 -28.66 1.80 5.43
N THR A 64 -28.97 0.52 5.63
CA THR A 64 -29.91 0.08 6.67
C THR A 64 -29.28 0.20 8.06
N ALA A 65 -28.01 -0.18 8.22
CA ALA A 65 -27.26 -0.03 9.47
C ALA A 65 -27.18 1.45 9.89
N VAL A 66 -26.92 2.36 8.95
CA VAL A 66 -26.92 3.81 9.21
C VAL A 66 -28.32 4.30 9.61
N ARG A 67 -29.38 3.93 8.89
CA ARG A 67 -30.76 4.33 9.26
C ARG A 67 -31.19 3.84 10.63
N ASN A 68 -30.74 2.65 11.03
CA ASN A 68 -31.05 2.09 12.34
C ASN A 68 -30.30 2.81 13.46
N ALA A 69 -29.02 3.14 13.25
CA ALA A 69 -28.22 3.87 14.23
C ALA A 69 -28.55 5.37 14.30
N PHE A 70 -29.01 5.95 13.18
CA PHE A 70 -29.33 7.37 13.05
C PHE A 70 -30.73 7.56 12.44
N PRO A 71 -31.80 7.29 13.20
CA PRO A 71 -33.18 7.33 12.69
C PRO A 71 -33.67 8.75 12.39
N THR A 72 -33.04 9.77 12.97
CA THR A 72 -33.38 11.19 12.79
C THR A 72 -32.13 12.01 12.51
N TYR A 73 -32.28 13.20 11.91
CA TYR A 73 -31.14 14.11 11.70
C TYR A 73 -30.46 14.53 13.01
N SER A 74 -31.23 14.72 14.09
CA SER A 74 -30.68 15.03 15.41
C SER A 74 -29.80 13.90 15.96
N ALA A 75 -30.02 12.64 15.55
CA ALA A 75 -29.20 11.51 15.96
C ALA A 75 -27.73 11.67 15.56
N PHE A 76 -27.45 12.35 14.44
CA PHE A 76 -26.07 12.65 13.99
C PHE A 76 -25.34 13.68 14.86
N LEU A 77 -26.04 14.38 15.74
CA LEU A 77 -25.44 15.35 16.66
C LEU A 77 -25.01 14.71 17.99
N HIS A 78 -25.38 13.44 18.24
CA HIS A 78 -25.11 12.76 19.50
C HIS A 78 -23.92 11.77 19.38
N PRO A 79 -22.78 12.04 20.03
CA PRO A 79 -21.59 11.17 19.97
C PRO A 79 -21.85 9.71 20.37
N THR A 80 -22.81 9.48 21.26
CA THR A 80 -23.21 8.14 21.72
C THR A 80 -23.74 7.26 20.60
N ASN A 81 -24.38 7.85 19.58
CA ASN A 81 -24.92 7.09 18.44
C ASN A 81 -23.79 6.61 17.52
N TYR A 82 -22.71 7.38 17.37
CA TYR A 82 -21.52 6.93 16.65
C TYR A 82 -20.80 5.81 17.40
N LEU A 83 -20.67 5.92 18.72
CA LEU A 83 -20.13 4.84 19.53
C LEU A 83 -20.99 3.58 19.45
N SER A 84 -22.31 3.72 19.49
CA SER A 84 -23.26 2.62 19.29
C SER A 84 -23.10 1.99 17.90
N PHE A 85 -23.09 2.79 16.83
CA PHE A 85 -22.84 2.30 15.47
C PHE A 85 -21.54 1.51 15.37
N TYR A 86 -20.47 2.01 15.99
CA TYR A 86 -19.17 1.34 16.03
C TYR A 86 -19.14 0.07 16.88
N THR A 87 -19.88 -0.01 17.99
CA THR A 87 -19.73 -1.12 18.97
C THR A 87 -20.81 -2.20 18.89
N THR A 88 -22.01 -1.88 18.40
CA THR A 88 -23.20 -2.73 18.59
C THR A 88 -23.92 -3.14 17.31
N HIS A 89 -23.72 -2.44 16.20
CA HIS A 89 -24.59 -2.60 15.01
C HIS A 89 -23.85 -2.88 13.70
N ALA A 90 -22.52 -2.70 13.66
CA ALA A 90 -21.76 -2.77 12.42
C ALA A 90 -20.92 -4.05 12.35
N ASP A 91 -20.99 -4.75 11.22
CA ASP A 91 -19.79 -5.45 10.74
C ASP A 91 -18.65 -4.43 10.72
N SER A 92 -17.44 -4.78 11.17
CA SER A 92 -16.29 -3.85 11.16
C SER A 92 -16.10 -3.16 9.80
N PHE A 93 -16.49 -3.81 8.71
CA PHE A 93 -16.44 -3.22 7.38
C PHE A 93 -17.39 -2.02 7.22
N GLN A 94 -18.57 -2.01 7.84
CA GLN A 94 -19.51 -0.90 7.80
C GLN A 94 -18.98 0.34 8.52
N SER A 95 -18.31 0.18 9.66
CA SER A 95 -17.59 1.27 10.31
C SER A 95 -16.43 1.77 9.45
N ALA A 96 -15.72 0.88 8.74
CA ALA A 96 -14.69 1.29 7.79
C ALA A 96 -15.27 2.09 6.60
N ILE A 97 -16.45 1.74 6.09
CA ILE A 97 -17.17 2.53 5.07
C ILE A 97 -17.48 3.92 5.61
N ALA A 98 -18.00 4.04 6.82
CA ALA A 98 -18.30 5.33 7.44
C ALA A 98 -17.04 6.19 7.63
N ILE A 99 -15.94 5.59 8.09
CA ILE A 99 -14.62 6.25 8.18
C ILE A 99 -14.17 6.75 6.80
N CYS A 100 -14.29 5.92 5.77
CA CYS A 100 -13.94 6.28 4.40
C CYS A 100 -14.76 7.46 3.88
N ILE A 101 -16.07 7.45 4.06
CA ILE A 101 -16.96 8.56 3.68
C ILE A 101 -16.55 9.83 4.43
N GLY A 102 -16.30 9.74 5.74
CA GLY A 102 -15.88 10.87 6.56
C GLY A 102 -14.58 11.52 6.06
N PHE A 103 -13.55 10.71 5.76
CA PHE A 103 -12.30 11.23 5.20
C PHE A 103 -12.44 11.73 3.76
N SER A 104 -13.30 11.13 2.94
CA SER A 104 -13.61 11.68 1.61
C SER A 104 -14.25 13.06 1.69
N VAL A 105 -15.23 13.25 2.58
CA VAL A 105 -15.85 14.57 2.82
C VAL A 105 -14.81 15.56 3.34
N TYR A 106 -13.97 15.14 4.29
CA TYR A 106 -12.87 15.97 4.80
C TYR A 106 -11.93 16.43 3.68
N VAL A 107 -11.46 15.53 2.83
CA VAL A 107 -10.56 15.86 1.71
C VAL A 107 -11.22 16.85 0.77
N TYR A 108 -12.48 16.62 0.39
CA TYR A 108 -13.22 17.52 -0.48
C TYR A 108 -13.35 18.92 0.13
N VAL A 109 -13.85 19.01 1.36
CA VAL A 109 -14.06 20.30 2.06
C VAL A 109 -12.74 21.04 2.26
N MET A 110 -11.69 20.35 2.69
CA MET A 110 -10.39 20.99 2.90
C MET A 110 -9.74 21.42 1.60
N GLN A 111 -9.90 20.67 0.51
CA GLN A 111 -9.44 21.11 -0.80
C GLN A 111 -10.15 22.40 -1.22
N GLU A 112 -11.46 22.50 -1.07
CA GLU A 112 -12.21 23.72 -1.42
C GLU A 112 -11.82 24.92 -0.56
N ILE A 113 -11.56 24.72 0.74
CA ILE A 113 -11.12 25.80 1.64
C ILE A 113 -9.69 26.25 1.32
N THR A 114 -8.79 25.31 1.01
CA THR A 114 -7.35 25.60 0.91
C THR A 114 -6.86 25.79 -0.52
N GLY A 115 -7.64 25.39 -1.53
CA GLY A 115 -7.21 25.30 -2.93
C GLY A 115 -6.14 24.24 -3.20
N ASN A 116 -5.84 23.37 -2.22
CA ASN A 116 -4.76 22.39 -2.27
C ASN A 116 -5.34 20.97 -2.33
N ALA A 117 -5.06 20.24 -3.41
CA ALA A 117 -5.53 18.86 -3.59
C ALA A 117 -4.70 17.83 -2.80
N SER A 118 -3.55 18.23 -2.26
CA SER A 118 -2.64 17.35 -1.50
C SER A 118 -3.14 17.02 -0.10
N GLN A 119 -4.36 17.43 0.28
CA GLN A 119 -4.97 17.00 1.54
C GLN A 119 -5.00 15.48 1.65
N VAL A 120 -5.25 14.80 0.53
CA VAL A 120 -5.25 13.34 0.48
C VAL A 120 -3.84 12.73 0.55
N ASP A 121 -2.82 13.43 0.04
CA ASP A 121 -1.42 12.96 0.02
C ASP A 121 -0.88 12.76 1.44
N GLY A 122 -1.23 13.65 2.38
CA GLY A 122 -0.91 13.46 3.79
C GLY A 122 -1.64 12.28 4.43
N LEU A 123 -2.88 12.02 4.02
CA LEU A 123 -3.67 10.88 4.53
C LEU A 123 -3.10 9.53 4.10
N TRP A 124 -2.41 9.46 2.96
CA TRP A 124 -1.72 8.23 2.51
C TRP A 124 -0.73 7.68 3.53
N THR A 125 -0.16 8.53 4.40
CA THR A 125 0.82 8.07 5.39
C THR A 125 0.17 7.44 6.62
N PHE A 126 -1.11 7.71 6.90
CA PHE A 126 -1.78 7.33 8.15
C PHE A 126 -3.01 6.43 7.97
N LEU A 127 -3.81 6.66 6.93
CA LEU A 127 -5.10 5.96 6.77
C LEU A 127 -4.98 4.43 6.69
N PRO A 128 -3.98 3.83 5.99
CA PRO A 128 -3.84 2.37 5.97
C PRO A 128 -3.62 1.79 7.37
N VAL A 129 -2.88 2.50 8.23
CA VAL A 129 -2.71 2.12 9.64
C VAL A 129 -3.98 2.34 10.44
N ILE A 130 -4.72 3.43 10.21
CA ILE A 130 -6.01 3.66 10.87
C ILE A 130 -6.99 2.51 10.56
N TYR A 131 -7.10 2.09 9.30
CA TYR A 131 -7.97 0.98 8.92
C TYR A 131 -7.50 -0.37 9.47
N THR A 132 -6.20 -0.67 9.41
CA THR A 132 -5.69 -1.94 9.99
C THR A 132 -5.79 -1.96 11.50
N THR A 133 -5.57 -0.82 12.18
CA THR A 133 -5.81 -0.65 13.62
C THR A 133 -7.29 -0.87 13.93
N HIS A 134 -8.18 -0.28 13.14
CA HIS A 134 -9.61 -0.48 13.25
C HIS A 134 -9.97 -1.97 13.19
N PHE A 135 -9.56 -2.72 12.16
CA PHE A 135 -9.87 -4.15 12.08
C PHE A 135 -9.20 -4.99 13.18
N THR A 136 -8.00 -4.59 13.64
CA THR A 136 -7.28 -5.29 14.71
C THR A 136 -7.97 -5.13 16.06
N LEU A 137 -8.34 -3.90 16.43
CA LEU A 137 -8.96 -3.58 17.71
C LEU A 137 -10.48 -3.83 17.72
N PHE A 138 -11.14 -3.82 16.56
CA PHE A 138 -12.57 -4.17 16.47
C PHE A 138 -12.83 -5.64 16.77
N SER A 139 -11.88 -6.53 16.43
CA SER A 139 -11.99 -7.96 16.71
C SER A 139 -12.10 -8.27 18.21
N THR A 140 -11.72 -7.33 19.06
CA THR A 140 -11.60 -7.51 20.52
C THR A 140 -12.74 -6.82 21.27
N GLY A 141 -13.99 -6.93 20.80
CA GLY A 141 -15.19 -6.37 21.45
C GLY A 141 -15.37 -6.76 22.94
N THR A 142 -14.50 -7.62 23.46
CA THR A 142 -14.15 -7.78 24.87
C THR A 142 -12.62 -7.70 24.95
N PHE A 143 -12.05 -7.02 25.96
CA PHE A 143 -10.61 -6.87 26.29
C PHE A 143 -9.76 -8.16 26.16
N THR A 144 -9.60 -8.67 24.95
CA THR A 144 -8.92 -9.92 24.59
C THR A 144 -7.86 -9.53 23.57
N TRP A 145 -6.70 -10.17 23.64
CA TRP A 145 -5.61 -9.82 22.74
C TRP A 145 -5.95 -10.28 21.31
N PRO A 146 -5.67 -9.46 20.27
CA PRO A 146 -5.85 -9.88 18.89
C PRO A 146 -5.05 -11.15 18.57
N ALA A 147 -5.51 -11.93 17.60
CA ALA A 147 -4.80 -13.11 17.13
C ALA A 147 -3.34 -12.74 16.74
N PRO A 148 -2.32 -13.53 17.13
CA PRO A 148 -0.91 -13.17 16.90
C PRO A 148 -0.56 -12.80 15.46
N ARG A 149 -1.14 -13.49 14.46
CA ARG A 149 -0.92 -13.16 13.04
C ARG A 149 -1.48 -11.79 12.66
N LEU A 150 -2.68 -11.44 13.15
CA LEU A 150 -3.29 -10.14 12.93
C LEU A 150 -2.48 -9.02 13.61
N LEU A 151 -2.01 -9.28 14.83
CA LEU A 151 -1.14 -8.36 15.56
C LEU A 151 0.20 -8.14 14.83
N LEU A 152 0.81 -9.20 14.29
CA LEU A 152 2.02 -9.10 13.47
C LEU A 152 1.75 -8.26 12.21
N LEU A 153 0.69 -8.55 11.46
CA LEU A 153 0.32 -7.78 10.27
C LEU A 153 0.12 -6.30 10.58
N TRP A 154 -0.55 -5.99 11.70
CA TRP A 154 -0.74 -4.62 12.18
C TRP A 154 0.60 -3.95 12.54
N ALA A 155 1.47 -4.61 13.30
CA ALA A 155 2.77 -4.07 13.65
C ALA A 155 3.64 -3.77 12.41
N LEU A 156 3.56 -4.64 11.39
CA LEU A 156 4.23 -4.45 10.12
C LEU A 156 3.65 -3.28 9.29
N HIS A 157 2.34 -3.05 9.34
CA HIS A 157 1.72 -1.84 8.77
C HIS A 157 2.16 -0.57 9.50
N VAL A 158 2.23 -0.60 10.83
CA VAL A 158 2.76 0.51 11.64
C VAL A 158 4.21 0.82 11.26
N LEU A 159 5.04 -0.21 11.08
CA LEU A 159 6.43 -0.04 10.63
C LEU A 159 6.50 0.60 9.22
N TRP A 160 5.71 0.10 8.26
CA TRP A 160 5.60 0.68 6.93
C TRP A 160 5.17 2.16 6.96
N SER A 161 4.12 2.48 7.72
CA SER A 161 3.61 3.85 7.86
C SER A 161 4.59 4.76 8.57
N THR A 162 5.30 4.28 9.59
CA THR A 162 6.35 5.05 10.26
C THR A 162 7.45 5.45 9.27
N ARG A 163 7.89 4.50 8.44
CA ARG A 163 8.88 4.76 7.38
C ARG A 163 8.37 5.78 6.36
N LEU A 164 7.15 5.61 5.88
CA LEU A 164 6.53 6.50 4.90
C LEU A 164 6.34 7.91 5.48
N THR A 165 5.82 8.01 6.71
CA THR A 165 5.60 9.28 7.43
C THR A 165 6.92 10.01 7.64
N TYR A 166 7.97 9.31 8.07
CA TYR A 166 9.31 9.89 8.19
C TYR A 166 9.83 10.41 6.84
N ASN A 167 9.53 9.73 5.72
CA ASN A 167 9.85 10.23 4.38
C ASN A 167 8.99 11.42 3.94
N ALA A 168 7.72 11.47 4.31
CA ALA A 168 6.84 12.61 4.03
C ALA A 168 7.30 13.87 4.78
N ILE A 169 7.64 13.73 6.07
CA ILE A 169 8.14 14.82 6.92
C ILE A 169 9.46 15.37 6.35
N ARG A 170 10.44 14.52 6.03
CA ARG A 170 11.75 14.99 5.50
C ARG A 170 11.62 15.72 4.16
N ARG A 171 10.60 15.38 3.36
CA ARG A 171 10.30 16.04 2.09
C ARG A 171 9.51 17.34 2.25
N GLY A 172 9.05 17.65 3.47
CA GLY A 172 8.27 18.84 3.76
C GLY A 172 6.80 18.73 3.37
N MET A 173 6.27 17.52 3.15
CA MET A 173 4.88 17.30 2.68
C MET A 173 3.82 17.93 3.60
N PHE A 174 4.11 18.08 4.88
CA PHE A 174 3.20 18.67 5.87
C PHE A 174 3.42 20.17 6.12
N LYS A 175 4.33 20.83 5.39
CA LYS A 175 4.50 22.29 5.51
C LYS A 175 3.28 22.99 4.93
N LYS A 176 2.85 24.07 5.60
CA LYS A 176 1.67 24.84 5.19
C LYS A 176 1.87 25.38 3.76
N GLY A 177 0.90 25.09 2.89
CA GLY A 177 0.89 25.56 1.50
C GLY A 177 1.69 24.71 0.51
N GLU A 178 2.38 23.65 0.96
CA GLU A 178 3.00 22.71 0.03
C GLU A 178 1.93 21.85 -0.66
N GLU A 179 2.03 21.76 -1.98
CA GLU A 179 1.18 20.94 -2.84
C GLU A 179 2.06 20.06 -3.73
N ASP A 180 1.72 18.78 -3.90
CA ASP A 180 2.41 17.91 -4.84
C ASP A 180 2.35 18.51 -6.25
N TYR A 181 3.51 18.62 -6.88
CA TYR A 181 3.69 19.29 -8.17
C TYR A 181 2.80 18.74 -9.29
N ARG A 182 2.28 17.49 -9.16
CA ARG A 182 1.39 16.88 -10.14
C ARG A 182 0.01 17.55 -10.15
N TRP A 183 -0.48 18.05 -9.01
CA TRP A 183 -1.82 18.64 -8.93
C TRP A 183 -1.95 19.94 -9.73
N PRO A 184 -1.03 20.93 -9.64
CA PRO A 184 -1.10 22.11 -10.50
C PRO A 184 -1.01 21.79 -11.99
N LEU A 185 -0.18 20.80 -12.37
CA LEU A 185 -0.05 20.37 -13.77
C LEU A 185 -1.35 19.75 -14.29
N LEU A 186 -1.98 18.88 -13.49
CA LEU A 186 -3.28 18.28 -13.84
C LEU A 186 -4.39 19.33 -13.87
N ARG A 187 -4.44 20.22 -12.88
CA ARG A 187 -5.42 21.30 -12.80
C ARG A 187 -5.34 22.24 -14.00
N ALA A 188 -4.13 22.59 -14.44
CA ALA A 188 -3.92 23.42 -15.62
C ALA A 188 -4.36 22.75 -16.94
N SER A 189 -4.46 21.42 -16.97
CA SER A 189 -4.91 20.67 -18.14
C SER A 189 -6.44 20.52 -18.23
N MET A 190 -7.20 20.99 -17.23
CA MET A 190 -8.64 20.78 -17.10
C MET A 190 -9.38 22.10 -16.92
N ASN A 191 -10.63 22.18 -17.41
CA ASN A 191 -11.52 23.28 -17.07
C ASN A 191 -12.12 23.07 -15.66
N ARG A 192 -12.77 24.11 -15.11
CA ARG A 192 -13.32 24.09 -13.74
C ARG A 192 -14.29 22.95 -13.50
N ILE A 193 -15.20 22.66 -14.44
CA ILE A 193 -16.21 21.60 -14.29
C ILE A 193 -15.53 20.22 -14.28
N THR A 194 -14.56 20.02 -15.17
CA THR A 194 -13.81 18.76 -15.26
C THR A 194 -12.98 18.54 -13.99
N TRP A 195 -12.35 19.60 -13.47
CA TRP A 195 -11.63 19.55 -12.20
C TRP A 195 -12.56 19.22 -11.02
N GLU A 196 -13.75 19.80 -11.00
CA GLU A 196 -14.75 19.53 -9.96
C GLU A 196 -15.21 18.07 -10.00
N ILE A 197 -15.58 17.57 -11.18
CA ILE A 197 -15.96 16.16 -11.38
C ILE A 197 -14.81 15.24 -10.95
N PHE A 198 -13.57 15.56 -11.34
CA PHE A 198 -12.38 14.82 -10.96
C PHE A 198 -12.16 14.83 -9.44
N THR A 199 -12.47 15.94 -8.77
CA THR A 199 -12.37 16.06 -7.31
C THR A 199 -13.39 15.16 -6.62
N ILE A 200 -14.68 15.28 -6.97
CA ILE A 200 -15.77 14.54 -6.33
C ILE A 200 -15.83 13.05 -6.70
N THR A 201 -15.06 12.60 -7.70
CA THR A 201 -15.01 11.18 -8.10
C THR A 201 -13.68 10.52 -7.81
N PHE A 202 -12.55 11.22 -8.03
CA PHE A 202 -11.23 10.64 -7.92
C PHE A 202 -10.49 11.11 -6.67
N ILE A 203 -10.24 12.42 -6.54
CA ILE A 203 -9.35 12.96 -5.49
C ILE A 203 -9.89 12.64 -4.10
N ALA A 204 -11.17 12.91 -3.85
CA ALA A 204 -11.77 12.68 -2.55
C ALA A 204 -12.21 11.22 -2.32
N PRO A 205 -13.10 10.62 -3.13
CA PRO A 205 -13.58 9.27 -2.81
C PRO A 205 -12.67 8.14 -3.29
N ALA A 206 -12.20 8.14 -4.55
CA ALA A 206 -11.43 7.00 -5.05
C ALA A 206 -10.12 6.80 -4.28
N GLN A 207 -9.39 7.88 -3.97
CA GLN A 207 -8.15 7.79 -3.18
C GLN A 207 -8.41 7.25 -1.75
N ASN A 208 -9.46 7.71 -1.07
CA ASN A 208 -9.81 7.21 0.27
C ASN A 208 -10.30 5.75 0.23
N PHE A 209 -11.03 5.37 -0.81
CA PHE A 209 -11.42 3.98 -1.04
C PHE A 209 -10.19 3.08 -1.27
N LEU A 210 -9.23 3.52 -2.08
CA LEU A 210 -7.95 2.83 -2.28
C LEU A 210 -7.24 2.61 -0.94
N LEU A 211 -7.19 3.64 -0.09
CA LEU A 211 -6.61 3.56 1.25
C LEU A 211 -7.34 2.56 2.15
N ALA A 212 -8.67 2.50 2.09
CA ALA A 212 -9.47 1.54 2.86
C ALA A 212 -9.21 0.09 2.43
N ILE A 213 -9.17 -0.18 1.13
CA ILE A 213 -9.02 -1.56 0.63
C ILE A 213 -7.61 -2.14 0.86
N THR A 214 -6.61 -1.30 1.16
CA THR A 214 -5.28 -1.80 1.58
C THR A 214 -5.35 -2.64 2.86
N ALA A 215 -6.35 -2.40 3.71
CA ALA A 215 -6.54 -3.11 4.97
C ALA A 215 -7.42 -4.36 4.87
N LEU A 216 -7.86 -4.77 3.67
CA LEU A 216 -8.65 -5.99 3.48
C LEU A 216 -8.00 -7.27 4.02
N PRO A 217 -6.66 -7.47 3.94
CA PRO A 217 -6.01 -8.61 4.60
C PRO A 217 -6.27 -8.65 6.12
N ALA A 218 -6.25 -7.49 6.79
CA ALA A 218 -6.54 -7.39 8.22
C ALA A 218 -8.02 -7.65 8.52
N TYR A 219 -8.93 -7.19 7.65
CA TYR A 219 -10.36 -7.52 7.76
C TYR A 219 -10.61 -9.03 7.64
N VAL A 220 -10.03 -9.71 6.65
CA VAL A 220 -10.18 -11.17 6.51
C VAL A 220 -9.71 -11.91 7.76
N LEU A 221 -8.56 -11.52 8.31
CA LEU A 221 -8.01 -12.14 9.51
C LEU A 221 -8.83 -11.81 10.77
N SER A 222 -9.43 -10.62 10.87
CA SER A 222 -10.29 -10.25 12.00
C SER A 222 -11.60 -11.04 12.00
N LEU A 223 -12.13 -11.41 10.82
CA LEU A 223 -13.32 -12.27 10.71
C LEU A 223 -13.11 -13.67 11.31
N LEU A 224 -11.88 -14.19 11.33
CA LEU A 224 -11.57 -15.49 11.93
C LEU A 224 -11.75 -15.51 13.46
N ALA A 225 -11.80 -14.34 14.10
CA ALA A 225 -12.09 -14.22 15.53
C ALA A 225 -13.60 -14.33 15.85
N ARG A 226 -14.48 -14.40 14.83
CA ARG A 226 -15.93 -14.52 15.06
C ARG A 226 -16.28 -15.90 15.64
N PRO A 227 -17.18 -15.96 16.64
CA PRO A 227 -17.59 -17.23 17.24
C PRO A 227 -18.11 -18.27 16.25
N GLU A 228 -18.76 -17.83 15.17
CA GLU A 228 -19.29 -18.69 14.10
C GLU A 228 -18.21 -19.49 13.35
N TYR A 229 -16.94 -19.05 13.38
CA TYR A 229 -15.82 -19.75 12.75
C TYR A 229 -14.96 -20.53 13.76
N PHE A 230 -15.31 -20.59 15.04
CA PHE A 230 -14.52 -21.38 16.00
C PHE A 230 -14.56 -22.89 15.70
N ALA A 231 -15.64 -23.38 15.08
CA ALA A 231 -15.73 -24.76 14.61
C ALA A 231 -15.04 -24.97 13.25
N ASN A 232 -14.89 -23.92 12.44
CA ASN A 232 -14.28 -23.96 11.12
C ASN A 232 -12.87 -23.38 11.20
N GLN A 233 -11.88 -24.23 11.46
CA GLN A 233 -10.51 -23.75 11.61
C GLN A 233 -9.90 -23.47 10.23
N PRO A 234 -9.17 -22.35 10.07
CA PRO A 234 -8.34 -22.15 8.88
C PRO A 234 -7.26 -23.23 8.82
N THR A 235 -6.76 -23.45 7.61
CA THR A 235 -5.72 -24.44 7.33
C THR A 235 -4.48 -24.28 8.21
N ARG A 236 -4.12 -23.04 8.55
CA ARG A 236 -3.07 -22.72 9.52
C ARG A 236 -3.64 -22.08 10.77
N PRO A 237 -3.20 -22.50 11.97
CA PRO A 237 -3.57 -21.84 13.21
C PRO A 237 -3.30 -20.34 13.14
N THR A 238 -4.28 -19.52 13.48
CA THR A 238 -4.13 -18.06 13.64
C THR A 238 -3.69 -17.67 15.04
N THR A 239 -3.87 -18.58 16.00
CA THR A 239 -3.48 -18.44 17.41
C THR A 239 -1.99 -18.58 17.66
N GLN A 240 -1.21 -19.01 16.67
CA GLN A 240 0.24 -19.10 16.72
C GLN A 240 0.85 -18.68 15.39
N LEU A 241 2.07 -18.16 15.46
CA LEU A 241 2.85 -17.82 14.27
C LEU A 241 3.55 -19.06 13.72
N THR A 242 3.70 -19.12 12.40
CA THR A 242 4.41 -20.17 11.67
C THR A 242 5.72 -19.61 11.09
N PRO A 243 6.67 -20.47 10.66
CA PRO A 243 7.88 -19.99 9.98
C PRO A 243 7.60 -19.08 8.76
N ALA A 244 6.51 -19.34 8.04
CA ALA A 244 6.09 -18.50 6.91
C ALA A 244 5.75 -17.06 7.35
N ASP A 245 5.15 -16.87 8.52
CA ASP A 245 4.87 -15.53 9.07
C ASP A 245 6.16 -14.75 9.32
N GLY A 246 7.21 -15.45 9.81
CA GLY A 246 8.53 -14.88 10.03
C GLY A 246 9.27 -14.56 8.73
N ILE A 247 9.17 -15.42 7.71
CA ILE A 247 9.74 -15.17 6.38
C ILE A 247 9.09 -13.94 5.75
N LEU A 248 7.76 -13.82 5.77
CA LEU A 248 7.07 -12.65 5.24
C LEU A 248 7.45 -11.36 6.00
N ALA A 249 7.59 -11.43 7.32
CA ALA A 249 8.05 -10.30 8.13
C ALA A 249 9.47 -9.88 7.74
N LEU A 250 10.39 -10.84 7.60
CA LEU A 250 11.77 -10.58 7.17
C LEU A 250 11.81 -9.98 5.76
N LEU A 251 11.06 -10.54 4.81
CA LEU A 251 10.94 -10.01 3.45
C LEU A 251 10.44 -8.57 3.46
N LEU A 252 9.44 -8.25 4.29
CA LEU A 252 8.96 -6.87 4.42
C LEU A 252 10.04 -5.97 4.99
N ILE A 253 10.71 -6.36 6.08
CA ILE A 253 11.76 -5.55 6.71
C ILE A 253 12.87 -5.26 5.70
N THR A 254 13.37 -6.29 5.00
CA THR A 254 14.36 -6.13 3.94
C THR A 254 13.86 -5.20 2.84
N ASN A 255 12.62 -5.37 2.39
CA ASN A 255 12.02 -4.51 1.37
C ASN A 255 11.92 -3.05 1.82
N LEU A 256 11.48 -2.79 3.06
CA LEU A 256 11.42 -1.45 3.65
C LEU A 256 12.81 -0.83 3.83
N THR A 257 13.84 -1.63 4.14
CA THR A 257 15.23 -1.16 4.19
C THR A 257 15.73 -0.72 2.83
N VAL A 258 15.55 -1.54 1.78
CA VAL A 258 15.92 -1.18 0.40
C VAL A 258 15.18 0.09 -0.03
N GLN A 259 13.91 0.18 0.31
CA GLN A 259 13.09 1.35 0.03
C GLN A 259 13.58 2.61 0.74
N PHE A 260 13.95 2.50 2.01
CA PHE A 260 14.50 3.61 2.78
C PHE A 260 15.80 4.13 2.17
N ILE A 261 16.67 3.23 1.70
CA ILE A 261 17.91 3.57 0.98
C ILE A 261 17.57 4.27 -0.35
N ALA A 262 16.61 3.76 -1.11
CA ALA A 262 16.15 4.36 -2.37
C ALA A 262 15.62 5.78 -2.18
N ASP A 263 14.77 5.99 -1.16
CA ASP A 263 14.24 7.30 -0.79
C ASP A 263 15.36 8.25 -0.36
N HIS A 264 16.35 7.77 0.40
CA HIS A 264 17.50 8.56 0.81
C HIS A 264 18.38 9.00 -0.39
N GLN A 265 18.67 8.09 -1.32
CA GLN A 265 19.41 8.40 -2.55
C GLN A 265 18.70 9.48 -3.39
N GLN A 266 17.37 9.37 -3.54
CA GLN A 266 16.57 10.38 -4.23
C GLN A 266 16.60 11.73 -3.49
N GLN A 267 16.46 11.72 -2.17
CA GLN A 267 16.48 12.93 -1.36
C GLN A 267 17.82 13.66 -1.48
N LEU A 268 18.94 12.94 -1.38
CA LEU A 268 20.28 13.50 -1.55
C LEU A 268 20.44 14.16 -2.92
N TYR A 269 19.98 13.49 -3.99
CA TYR A 269 20.03 14.06 -5.33
C TYR A 269 19.17 15.34 -5.46
N GLN A 270 17.97 15.35 -4.89
CA GLN A 270 17.11 16.54 -4.92
C GLN A 270 17.69 17.68 -4.07
N GLY A 271 18.28 17.37 -2.92
CA GLY A 271 19.00 18.32 -2.08
C GLY A 271 20.18 18.95 -2.83
N PHE A 272 21.01 18.11 -3.46
CA PHE A 272 22.10 18.55 -4.35
C PHE A 272 21.60 19.50 -5.44
N LYS A 273 20.56 19.11 -6.16
CA LYS A 273 19.96 19.91 -7.24
C LYS A 273 19.47 21.28 -6.75
N ARG A 274 19.01 21.36 -5.51
CA ARG A 274 18.55 22.58 -4.83
C ARG A 274 19.66 23.36 -4.13
N GLY A 275 20.91 22.88 -4.14
CA GLY A 275 22.04 23.54 -3.45
C GLY A 275 21.99 23.42 -1.92
N LEU A 276 21.37 22.36 -1.40
CA LEU A 276 21.29 22.06 0.03
C LEU A 276 22.45 21.17 0.48
N ASP A 277 22.75 21.17 1.78
CA ASP A 277 23.77 20.35 2.43
C ASP A 277 23.41 18.84 2.45
N ILE A 278 24.28 18.00 3.05
CA ILE A 278 24.10 16.52 3.00
C ILE A 278 22.87 16.10 3.79
N THR A 279 22.43 16.94 4.74
CA THR A 279 21.20 16.73 5.49
C THR A 279 19.96 17.14 4.70
N CYS A 280 20.13 17.82 3.56
CA CYS A 280 19.08 18.38 2.72
C CYS A 280 18.18 19.38 3.47
N THR A 281 18.70 20.05 4.51
CA THR A 281 17.93 20.98 5.33
C THR A 281 18.38 22.42 5.20
N LYS A 282 19.68 22.65 4.96
CA LYS A 282 20.27 24.00 4.94
C LYS A 282 20.90 24.28 3.58
N PRO A 283 20.80 25.51 3.06
CA PRO A 283 21.61 25.93 1.92
C PRO A 283 23.09 25.73 2.26
N ILE A 284 23.88 25.29 1.28
CA ILE A 284 25.32 25.17 1.49
C ILE A 284 25.92 26.58 1.59
N THR A 285 26.43 26.94 2.77
CA THR A 285 27.21 28.16 2.99
C THR A 285 28.70 27.83 2.87
N LEU A 286 29.29 28.15 1.72
CA LEU A 286 30.74 28.12 1.53
C LEU A 286 31.34 29.53 1.60
N PRO A 287 32.51 29.71 2.20
CA PRO A 287 33.28 30.94 2.06
C PRO A 287 33.70 31.13 0.59
N ALA A 288 33.82 32.40 0.17
CA ALA A 288 33.90 32.80 -1.26
C ALA A 288 35.12 32.24 -2.02
N ASP A 289 36.15 31.82 -1.30
CA ASP A 289 37.38 31.19 -1.77
C ASP A 289 37.18 29.70 -2.13
N LYS A 290 36.15 29.04 -1.56
CA LYS A 290 35.79 27.64 -1.84
C LYS A 290 34.63 27.51 -2.83
N LEU A 291 34.16 28.62 -3.41
CA LEU A 291 33.05 28.66 -4.37
C LEU A 291 33.29 27.84 -5.65
N LEU A 292 34.56 27.56 -5.96
CA LEU A 292 35.02 26.70 -7.04
C LEU A 292 34.41 25.28 -6.99
N LEU A 293 34.03 24.80 -5.80
CA LEU A 293 33.51 23.45 -5.59
C LEU A 293 32.00 23.31 -5.85
N LEU A 294 31.28 24.35 -6.30
CA LEU A 294 29.81 24.28 -6.33
C LEU A 294 29.08 24.91 -7.52
N GLN A 295 29.74 25.37 -8.59
CA GLN A 295 29.00 26.00 -9.70
C GLN A 295 29.36 25.48 -11.10
N GLY A 296 28.49 24.64 -11.64
CA GLY A 296 28.15 24.62 -13.07
C GLY A 296 27.15 25.74 -13.37
N GLY A 297 27.32 26.41 -14.52
CA GLY A 297 26.63 27.64 -14.92
C GLY A 297 25.12 27.66 -14.62
N THR A 298 24.66 28.84 -14.15
CA THR A 298 23.40 29.14 -13.45
C THR A 298 23.37 28.67 -11.99
N SER A 299 23.52 29.65 -11.09
CA SER A 299 23.49 29.49 -9.63
C SER A 299 22.22 28.75 -9.20
N PRO A 300 22.29 27.74 -8.31
CA PRO A 300 21.11 27.27 -7.60
C PRO A 300 20.46 28.45 -6.85
N ALA A 301 19.13 28.50 -6.79
CA ALA A 301 18.44 29.40 -5.88
C ALA A 301 18.91 29.09 -4.44
N GLY A 302 19.71 29.99 -3.84
CA GLY A 302 20.19 29.85 -2.46
C GLY A 302 21.68 30.07 -2.21
N VAL A 303 22.54 30.21 -3.23
CA VAL A 303 23.96 30.55 -3.00
C VAL A 303 24.10 32.07 -2.83
N VAL A 304 24.12 32.53 -1.58
CA VAL A 304 24.38 33.93 -1.24
C VAL A 304 25.89 34.14 -1.19
N THR A 305 26.45 34.86 -2.17
CA THR A 305 27.84 35.32 -2.09
C THR A 305 27.86 36.70 -1.42
N LYS A 306 28.78 36.92 -0.49
CA LYS A 306 28.89 38.20 0.23
C LYS A 306 29.32 39.36 -0.70
N ASN A 307 29.95 39.07 -1.85
CA ASN A 307 30.70 40.05 -2.65
C ASN A 307 30.53 39.95 -4.18
N GLY A 308 29.47 39.31 -4.71
CA GLY A 308 29.04 39.51 -6.10
C GLY A 308 30.02 39.13 -7.23
N LYS A 309 30.91 38.15 -7.06
CA LYS A 309 31.78 37.65 -8.15
C LYS A 309 31.30 36.30 -8.69
N ALA A 310 31.16 36.22 -10.01
CA ALA A 310 30.74 35.03 -10.77
C ALA A 310 31.77 33.89 -10.66
N ALA A 311 31.29 32.65 -10.58
CA ALA A 311 32.12 31.46 -10.39
C ALA A 311 32.90 31.04 -11.64
N GLN A 312 34.09 30.47 -11.41
CA GLN A 312 34.86 29.70 -12.38
C GLN A 312 34.16 28.35 -12.67
N GLN A 313 34.22 27.90 -13.94
CA GLN A 313 33.64 26.62 -14.38
C GLN A 313 34.41 25.45 -13.76
N HIS A 314 33.71 24.58 -13.04
CA HIS A 314 34.26 23.31 -12.54
C HIS A 314 33.98 22.17 -13.53
N PRO A 315 34.91 21.24 -13.79
CA PRO A 315 34.72 20.16 -14.76
C PRO A 315 33.50 19.27 -14.45
N ASP A 316 32.88 18.73 -15.50
CA ASP A 316 31.63 17.96 -15.41
C ASP A 316 31.75 16.63 -14.66
N ASN A 317 32.97 16.08 -14.52
CA ASN A 317 33.27 14.74 -13.99
C ASN A 317 34.03 14.77 -12.65
N VAL A 318 33.89 15.83 -11.87
CA VAL A 318 34.52 15.88 -10.53
C VAL A 318 33.42 15.78 -9.47
N PRO A 319 33.52 14.81 -8.53
CA PRO A 319 32.56 14.67 -7.45
C PRO A 319 32.48 15.93 -6.59
N LEU A 320 31.25 16.39 -6.35
CA LEU A 320 30.95 17.51 -5.46
C LEU A 320 30.59 17.00 -4.06
N TYR A 321 30.20 17.91 -3.16
CA TYR A 321 29.92 17.67 -1.73
C TYR A 321 28.99 16.48 -1.42
N HIS A 322 28.20 16.02 -2.41
CA HIS A 322 27.26 14.89 -2.29
C HIS A 322 27.68 13.62 -3.04
N GLY A 323 28.90 13.56 -3.57
CA GLY A 323 29.33 12.45 -4.45
C GLY A 323 28.66 12.45 -5.83
N PHE A 324 27.94 13.53 -6.19
CA PHE A 324 27.38 13.76 -7.52
C PHE A 324 28.24 14.76 -8.30
N THR A 325 28.17 14.68 -9.63
CA THR A 325 28.96 15.56 -10.51
C THR A 325 28.10 16.66 -11.14
N ASN A 326 28.74 17.64 -11.79
CA ASN A 326 28.05 18.65 -12.60
C ASN A 326 27.32 18.01 -13.80
N GLY A 327 27.87 16.92 -14.36
CA GLY A 327 27.19 16.08 -15.36
C GLY A 327 25.87 15.50 -14.84
N ASP A 328 25.84 15.02 -13.59
CA ASP A 328 24.62 14.50 -12.96
C ASP A 328 23.56 15.60 -12.72
N LYS A 329 24.01 16.83 -12.39
CA LYS A 329 23.12 18.00 -12.29
C LYS A 329 22.52 18.37 -13.65
N LYS A 330 23.35 18.39 -14.70
CA LYS A 330 22.93 18.68 -16.08
C LYS A 330 21.96 17.63 -16.62
N ARG A 331 22.16 16.35 -16.27
CA ARG A 331 21.25 15.25 -16.61
C ARG A 331 19.87 15.44 -15.99
N GLY A 332 19.81 15.94 -14.76
CA GLY A 332 18.58 16.41 -14.11
C GLY A 332 17.78 15.37 -13.32
N PHE A 333 18.22 14.10 -13.31
CA PHE A 333 17.68 12.99 -12.52
C PHE A 333 18.80 12.08 -12.01
N VAL A 334 18.51 11.29 -10.96
CA VAL A 334 19.45 10.33 -10.38
C VAL A 334 19.53 9.06 -11.23
N THR A 335 20.74 8.56 -11.43
CA THR A 335 21.00 7.27 -12.10
C THR A 335 21.92 6.35 -11.31
N ARG A 336 22.54 6.81 -10.21
CA ARG A 336 23.49 6.02 -9.42
C ARG A 336 22.80 5.23 -8.29
N GLY A 337 23.49 4.22 -7.76
CA GLY A 337 22.98 3.41 -6.64
C GLY A 337 21.85 2.48 -7.08
N LEU A 338 20.76 2.42 -6.30
CA LEU A 338 19.59 1.59 -6.64
C LEU A 338 18.91 2.08 -7.92
N TRP A 339 19.04 3.37 -8.23
CA TRP A 339 18.51 3.98 -9.44
C TRP A 339 19.23 3.47 -10.72
N ALA A 340 20.41 2.88 -10.61
CA ALA A 340 21.06 2.23 -11.76
C ALA A 340 20.36 0.91 -12.17
N TRP A 341 19.63 0.30 -11.22
CA TRP A 341 19.01 -1.02 -11.37
C TRP A 341 17.51 -0.93 -11.60
N SER A 342 16.86 0.11 -11.12
CA SER A 342 15.44 0.37 -11.30
C SER A 342 15.25 1.87 -11.45
N ARG A 343 14.37 2.31 -12.34
CA ARG A 343 14.08 3.74 -12.46
C ARG A 343 13.22 4.25 -11.32
N HIS A 344 12.52 3.35 -10.62
CA HIS A 344 11.67 3.66 -9.47
C HIS A 344 11.81 2.57 -8.38
N PRO A 345 13.00 2.41 -7.77
CA PRO A 345 13.26 1.36 -6.78
C PRO A 345 12.35 1.49 -5.56
N ASN A 346 12.06 2.72 -5.14
CA ASN A 346 11.16 2.97 -4.02
C ASN A 346 9.70 2.60 -4.33
N PHE A 347 9.22 2.78 -5.58
CA PHE A 347 7.88 2.34 -5.96
C PHE A 347 7.79 0.83 -6.18
N ALA A 348 8.86 0.20 -6.68
CA ALA A 348 8.93 -1.26 -6.76
C ALA A 348 8.81 -1.89 -5.36
N CYS A 349 9.45 -1.29 -4.35
CA CYS A 349 9.29 -1.70 -2.97
C CYS A 349 7.88 -1.42 -2.42
N GLU A 350 7.24 -0.29 -2.76
CA GLU A 350 5.83 -0.07 -2.39
C GLU A 350 4.92 -1.16 -3.00
N GLN A 351 5.05 -1.43 -4.29
CA GLN A 351 4.30 -2.48 -4.98
C GLN A 351 4.46 -3.84 -4.31
N THR A 352 5.68 -4.20 -3.95
CA THR A 352 6.02 -5.45 -3.25
C THR A 352 5.41 -5.51 -1.86
N THR A 353 5.38 -4.39 -1.13
CA THR A 353 4.81 -4.32 0.22
C THR A 353 3.35 -4.80 0.25
N TRP A 354 2.53 -4.35 -0.70
CA TRP A 354 1.11 -4.72 -0.73
C TRP A 354 0.91 -6.21 -1.04
N TRP A 355 1.78 -6.81 -1.84
CA TRP A 355 1.78 -8.26 -2.07
C TRP A 355 2.18 -9.03 -0.81
N ILE A 356 3.15 -8.54 -0.03
CA ILE A 356 3.56 -9.16 1.24
C ILE A 356 2.42 -9.09 2.26
N PHE A 357 1.73 -7.94 2.39
CA PHE A 357 0.57 -7.82 3.27
C PHE A 357 -0.56 -8.76 2.85
N TYR A 358 -0.83 -8.87 1.54
CA TYR A 358 -1.80 -9.84 1.03
C TYR A 358 -1.39 -11.30 1.29
N ALA A 359 -0.09 -11.60 1.24
CA ALA A 359 0.41 -12.96 1.46
C ALA A 359 0.05 -13.51 2.86
N TYR A 360 -0.13 -12.67 3.89
CA TYR A 360 -0.63 -13.11 5.20
C TYR A 360 -2.02 -13.74 5.15
N THR A 361 -2.90 -13.24 4.27
CA THR A 361 -4.19 -13.88 3.98
C THR A 361 -3.95 -15.22 3.31
N VAL A 362 -3.13 -15.28 2.26
CA VAL A 362 -2.88 -16.50 1.48
C VAL A 362 -2.29 -17.62 2.35
N ILE A 363 -1.22 -17.35 3.11
CA ILE A 363 -0.58 -18.38 3.95
C ILE A 363 -1.52 -18.92 5.02
N THR A 364 -2.51 -18.14 5.49
CA THR A 364 -3.47 -18.58 6.51
C THR A 364 -4.34 -19.73 6.01
N PHE A 365 -4.64 -19.76 4.71
CA PHE A 365 -5.54 -20.74 4.12
C PHE A 365 -4.84 -21.78 3.24
N LEU A 366 -3.58 -21.55 2.83
CA LEU A 366 -2.81 -22.49 2.02
C LEU A 366 -2.65 -23.87 2.70
N PRO A 367 -2.86 -24.99 1.97
CA PRO A 367 -2.63 -26.35 2.47
C PRO A 367 -1.21 -26.54 3.02
N PRO A 368 -1.00 -27.29 4.12
CA PRO A 368 0.34 -27.50 4.67
C PRO A 368 1.29 -28.14 3.64
N SER A 369 0.77 -28.98 2.75
CA SER A 369 1.52 -29.62 1.66
C SER A 369 2.12 -28.66 0.63
N THR A 370 1.66 -27.40 0.57
CA THR A 370 2.11 -26.43 -0.43
C THR A 370 3.29 -25.57 0.01
N LEU A 371 3.70 -25.67 1.28
CA LEU A 371 4.78 -24.86 1.84
C LEU A 371 5.82 -25.79 2.45
N ILE A 372 7.11 -25.50 2.20
CA ILE A 372 8.23 -26.27 2.76
C ILE A 372 8.11 -26.21 4.28
N ASP A 373 7.90 -27.37 4.90
CA ASP A 373 7.88 -27.49 6.36
C ASP A 373 9.29 -27.26 6.89
N LEU A 374 9.55 -26.05 7.37
CA LEU A 374 10.83 -25.65 7.96
C LEU A 374 10.95 -26.07 9.43
N GLY A 375 10.09 -26.96 9.90
CA GLY A 375 10.15 -27.52 11.24
C GLY A 375 9.54 -26.60 12.28
N THR A 376 8.48 -27.07 12.90
CA THR A 376 8.29 -27.15 14.36
C THR A 376 6.88 -27.67 14.55
N THR A 377 6.73 -28.99 14.59
CA THR A 377 5.61 -29.60 15.31
C THR A 377 5.73 -29.19 16.78
N PRO A 378 4.80 -28.39 17.34
CA PRO A 378 4.68 -28.32 18.78
C PRO A 378 3.86 -29.55 19.17
N ALA A 379 4.57 -30.62 19.55
CA ALA A 379 3.97 -31.64 20.41
C ALA A 379 3.61 -30.94 21.72
N GLY A 380 2.34 -30.57 21.87
CA GLY A 380 1.79 -30.04 23.13
C GLY A 380 1.37 -28.57 23.10
N ALA A 381 0.28 -28.25 22.40
CA ALA A 381 -0.51 -27.07 22.75
C ALA A 381 -1.49 -27.45 23.87
N SER A 382 -1.22 -26.90 25.05
CA SER A 382 -1.82 -27.21 26.34
C SER A 382 -3.33 -26.97 26.41
N LYS A 383 -3.99 -27.83 27.21
CA LYS A 383 -5.37 -27.81 27.70
C LYS A 383 -5.76 -26.54 28.48
N ILE A 384 -5.77 -25.36 27.87
CA ILE A 384 -6.27 -24.13 28.51
C ILE A 384 -7.34 -23.52 27.61
N GLY A 385 -8.59 -23.93 27.81
CA GLY A 385 -9.75 -23.44 27.05
C GLY A 385 -10.99 -24.35 27.07
N ALA A 386 -10.92 -25.51 27.73
CA ALA A 386 -11.92 -26.58 27.61
C ALA A 386 -13.21 -26.43 28.47
N VAL A 387 -13.49 -25.26 29.06
CA VAL A 387 -14.64 -25.14 30.00
C VAL A 387 -15.80 -24.30 29.47
N THR A 388 -15.64 -23.44 28.46
CA THR A 388 -16.75 -22.62 27.91
C THR A 388 -17.29 -23.09 26.55
N SER A 389 -16.73 -24.15 25.94
CA SER A 389 -17.02 -24.51 24.54
C SER A 389 -17.89 -25.75 24.32
N LYS A 390 -18.27 -26.52 25.35
CA LYS A 390 -18.99 -27.81 25.13
C LYS A 390 -20.39 -27.67 24.55
N LEU A 391 -21.11 -26.58 24.85
CA LEU A 391 -22.45 -26.34 24.33
C LEU A 391 -22.40 -25.85 22.88
N ALA A 392 -21.51 -24.90 22.58
CA ALA A 392 -21.29 -24.41 21.22
C ALA A 392 -20.73 -25.50 20.28
N ALA A 393 -19.82 -26.34 20.78
CA ALA A 393 -19.29 -27.49 20.04
C ALA A 393 -20.36 -28.55 19.73
N LYS A 394 -21.27 -28.85 20.68
CA LYS A 394 -22.38 -29.79 20.45
C LYS A 394 -23.42 -29.27 19.46
N VAL A 395 -23.66 -27.96 19.42
CA VAL A 395 -24.55 -27.33 18.44
C VAL A 395 -23.89 -27.32 17.06
N ALA A 396 -22.60 -27.02 16.97
CA ALA A 396 -21.84 -27.07 15.72
C ALA A 396 -21.76 -28.49 15.14
N GLU A 397 -21.58 -29.51 15.99
CA GLU A 397 -21.52 -30.92 15.60
C GLU A 397 -22.87 -31.44 15.06
N LYS A 398 -24.00 -30.92 15.57
CA LYS A 398 -25.35 -31.24 15.06
C LYS A 398 -25.72 -30.53 13.75
N ILE A 399 -25.04 -29.42 13.43
CA ILE A 399 -25.26 -28.61 12.22
C ILE A 399 -24.22 -28.94 11.13
N ALA A 400 -23.15 -29.66 11.48
CA ALA A 400 -22.13 -30.12 10.55
C ALA A 400 -22.74 -31.11 9.55
N VAL A 401 -23.21 -30.57 8.42
CA VAL A 401 -23.44 -31.35 7.20
C VAL A 401 -22.14 -32.09 6.91
N PRO A 402 -22.15 -33.42 6.66
CA PRO A 402 -20.95 -34.15 6.28
C PRO A 402 -20.42 -33.49 5.02
N ALA A 403 -19.32 -32.74 5.16
CA ALA A 403 -18.70 -32.03 4.07
C ALA A 403 -17.95 -33.02 3.19
N SER A 404 -18.68 -33.85 2.44
CA SER A 404 -18.17 -34.47 1.22
C SER A 404 -18.11 -33.39 0.13
N LEU A 405 -17.35 -32.32 0.39
CA LEU A 405 -17.25 -31.16 -0.49
C LEU A 405 -15.96 -31.27 -1.29
N VAL A 406 -16.15 -31.34 -2.61
CA VAL A 406 -15.13 -31.16 -3.64
C VAL A 406 -14.13 -30.10 -3.17
N SER A 407 -12.84 -30.46 -3.13
CA SER A 407 -11.79 -29.50 -2.78
C SER A 407 -11.92 -28.26 -3.68
N PRO A 408 -11.99 -27.05 -3.11
CA PRO A 408 -12.16 -25.85 -3.92
C PRO A 408 -10.96 -25.72 -4.87
N PRO A 409 -11.16 -25.15 -6.07
CA PRO A 409 -10.07 -25.00 -7.04
C PRO A 409 -8.84 -24.32 -6.42
N TRP A 410 -7.64 -24.83 -6.69
CA TRP A 410 -6.39 -24.38 -6.04
C TRP A 410 -6.14 -22.87 -6.14
N TRP A 411 -6.63 -22.22 -7.19
CA TRP A 411 -6.48 -20.78 -7.40
C TRP A 411 -7.27 -19.94 -6.37
N THR A 412 -8.32 -20.50 -5.74
CA THR A 412 -9.18 -19.80 -4.75
C THR A 412 -8.46 -19.54 -3.42
N TYR A 413 -7.36 -20.25 -3.17
CA TYR A 413 -6.45 -19.99 -2.06
C TYR A 413 -5.63 -18.71 -2.28
N ILE A 414 -5.42 -18.33 -3.54
CA ILE A 414 -4.55 -17.22 -3.97
C ILE A 414 -5.35 -16.03 -4.50
N PHE A 415 -6.56 -16.25 -5.03
CA PHE A 415 -7.41 -15.19 -5.57
C PHE A 415 -8.69 -15.10 -4.75
N ASN A 416 -8.74 -14.10 -3.88
CA ASN A 416 -9.90 -13.70 -3.08
C ASN A 416 -9.97 -12.18 -3.00
N TYR A 417 -11.07 -11.63 -2.49
CA TYR A 417 -11.30 -10.18 -2.52
C TYR A 417 -10.24 -9.35 -1.78
N ALA A 418 -9.48 -9.91 -0.83
CA ALA A 418 -8.42 -9.16 -0.16
C ALA A 418 -7.23 -8.83 -1.08
N VAL A 419 -7.14 -9.44 -2.27
CA VAL A 419 -6.13 -9.10 -3.29
C VAL A 419 -6.35 -7.71 -3.89
N LEU A 420 -7.58 -7.16 -3.77
CA LEU A 420 -7.96 -5.88 -4.37
C LEU A 420 -7.06 -4.73 -3.91
N GLY A 421 -6.62 -4.73 -2.65
CA GLY A 421 -5.65 -3.75 -2.15
C GLY A 421 -4.34 -3.81 -2.92
N ALA A 422 -3.73 -5.00 -3.03
CA ALA A 422 -2.46 -5.18 -3.73
C ALA A 422 -2.56 -4.84 -5.23
N VAL A 423 -3.58 -5.34 -5.92
CA VAL A 423 -3.79 -5.07 -7.35
C VAL A 423 -4.01 -3.59 -7.60
N SER A 424 -4.90 -2.95 -6.83
CA SER A 424 -5.24 -1.53 -7.05
C SER A 424 -4.04 -0.62 -6.78
N MET A 425 -3.26 -0.91 -5.73
CA MET A 425 -2.03 -0.16 -5.45
C MET A 425 -1.01 -0.32 -6.57
N ASN A 426 -0.84 -1.53 -7.13
CA ASN A 426 0.08 -1.76 -8.24
C ASN A 426 -0.35 -1.01 -9.51
N ILE A 427 -1.64 -1.01 -9.85
CA ILE A 427 -2.21 -0.23 -10.97
C ILE A 427 -1.98 1.27 -10.75
N LEU A 428 -2.22 1.78 -9.53
CA LEU A 428 -1.99 3.18 -9.18
C LEU A 428 -0.53 3.57 -9.37
N PHE A 429 0.41 2.77 -8.86
CA PHE A 429 1.84 3.04 -9.03
C PHE A 429 2.27 3.00 -10.50
N LEU A 430 1.74 2.05 -11.29
CA LEU A 430 2.02 1.99 -12.72
C LEU A 430 1.55 3.25 -13.45
N ALA A 431 0.29 3.66 -13.23
CA ALA A 431 -0.28 4.86 -13.85
C ALA A 431 0.44 6.13 -13.40
N SER A 432 0.70 6.27 -12.09
CA SER A 432 1.42 7.42 -11.53
C SER A 432 2.86 7.50 -12.06
N THR A 433 3.52 6.35 -12.26
CA THR A 433 4.88 6.29 -12.81
C THR A 433 4.87 6.71 -14.26
N ALA A 434 3.98 6.16 -15.08
CA ALA A 434 3.86 6.52 -16.49
C ALA A 434 3.66 8.04 -16.69
N TYR A 435 2.79 8.66 -15.88
CA TYR A 435 2.61 10.12 -15.88
C TYR A 435 3.90 10.86 -15.48
N SER A 436 4.53 10.47 -14.37
CA SER A 436 5.72 11.14 -13.84
C SER A 436 6.94 11.01 -14.77
N GLU A 437 7.09 9.86 -15.41
CA GLU A 437 8.11 9.62 -16.43
C GLU A 437 7.85 10.47 -17.68
N GLY A 438 6.58 10.61 -18.10
CA GLY A 438 6.21 11.49 -19.21
C GLY A 438 6.60 12.96 -18.96
N VAL A 439 6.34 13.45 -17.75
CA VAL A 439 6.78 14.79 -17.32
C VAL A 439 8.32 14.89 -17.29
N SER A 440 9.01 13.85 -16.85
CA SER A 440 10.48 13.83 -16.77
C SER A 440 11.13 13.78 -18.15
N ALA A 441 10.60 12.98 -19.07
CA ALA A 441 11.05 12.88 -20.46
C ALA A 441 10.87 14.20 -21.22
N GLY A 442 9.79 14.95 -20.94
CA GLY A 442 9.60 16.29 -21.50
C GLY A 442 10.58 17.33 -20.97
N LYS A 443 11.16 17.13 -19.78
CA LYS A 443 12.11 18.06 -19.15
C LYS A 443 13.58 17.71 -19.43
N TYR A 444 13.90 16.42 -19.52
CA TYR A 444 15.27 15.91 -19.58
C TYR A 444 15.44 14.99 -20.79
N PRO A 445 16.10 15.44 -21.87
CA PRO A 445 16.27 14.64 -23.09
C PRO A 445 16.93 13.27 -22.84
N ALA A 446 17.92 13.21 -21.93
CA ALA A 446 18.61 11.97 -21.55
C ALA A 446 17.71 10.95 -20.84
N TYR A 447 16.53 11.35 -20.35
CA TYR A 447 15.61 10.45 -19.64
C TYR A 447 15.04 9.38 -20.57
N ALA A 448 14.85 9.69 -21.86
CA ALA A 448 14.41 8.70 -22.85
C ALA A 448 15.44 7.56 -23.02
N SER A 449 16.73 7.88 -22.97
CA SER A 449 17.81 6.88 -23.01
C SER A 449 17.89 6.09 -21.71
N TYR A 450 17.60 6.73 -20.57
CA TYR A 450 17.46 6.04 -19.29
C TYR A 450 16.31 5.04 -19.28
N GLN A 451 15.14 5.41 -19.84
CA GLN A 451 14.00 4.49 -20.00
C GLN A 451 14.32 3.28 -20.88
N LYS A 452 15.15 3.48 -21.90
CA LYS A 452 15.61 2.40 -22.78
C LYS A 452 16.57 1.45 -22.06
N ARG A 453 17.47 1.98 -21.21
CA ARG A 453 18.58 1.25 -20.61
C ARG A 453 18.28 0.58 -19.28
N VAL A 454 17.49 1.22 -18.42
CA VAL A 454 17.18 0.78 -17.05
C VAL A 454 15.71 0.42 -16.98
N GLY A 455 15.35 -0.69 -16.34
CA GLY A 455 13.97 -1.15 -16.15
C GLY A 455 13.17 -0.26 -15.20
N MET A 456 11.84 -0.20 -15.38
CA MET A 456 10.97 0.71 -14.63
C MET A 456 10.95 0.38 -13.13
N PHE A 457 10.67 -0.89 -12.80
CA PHE A 457 10.54 -1.37 -11.43
C PHE A 457 11.51 -2.52 -11.12
N LEU A 458 11.58 -3.53 -11.98
CA LEU A 458 12.34 -4.76 -11.72
C LEU A 458 13.81 -4.66 -12.18
N PRO A 459 14.79 -5.00 -11.31
CA PRO A 459 16.20 -5.07 -11.69
C PRO A 459 16.51 -6.04 -12.83
N VAL A 460 15.72 -7.12 -12.95
CA VAL A 460 15.86 -8.11 -14.02
C VAL A 460 15.68 -7.48 -15.40
N ASP A 461 14.75 -6.53 -15.54
CA ASP A 461 14.55 -5.82 -16.82
C ASP A 461 15.80 -5.01 -17.21
N THR A 462 16.48 -4.42 -16.23
CA THR A 462 17.74 -3.69 -16.45
C THR A 462 18.86 -4.62 -16.91
N LEU A 463 18.94 -5.82 -16.32
CA LEU A 463 19.90 -6.84 -16.71
C LEU A 463 19.66 -7.29 -18.16
N LEU A 464 18.42 -7.62 -18.51
CA LEU A 464 18.04 -8.05 -19.87
C LEU A 464 18.31 -6.94 -20.90
N ARG A 465 18.01 -5.69 -20.56
CA ARG A 465 18.34 -4.52 -21.41
C ARG A 465 19.85 -4.36 -21.56
N GLY A 466 20.61 -4.56 -20.49
CA GLY A 466 22.08 -4.54 -20.52
C GLY A 466 22.65 -5.58 -21.49
N ILE A 467 22.15 -6.82 -21.42
CA ILE A 467 22.53 -7.90 -22.34
C ILE A 467 22.21 -7.51 -23.79
N TYR A 468 21.00 -7.01 -24.06
CA TYR A 468 20.62 -6.53 -25.39
C TYR A 468 21.59 -5.45 -25.92
N TYR A 469 21.89 -4.43 -25.11
CA TYR A 469 22.78 -3.35 -25.55
C TYR A 469 24.21 -3.81 -25.78
N TRP A 470 24.67 -4.84 -25.08
CA TRP A 470 26.04 -5.32 -25.20
C TRP A 470 26.24 -6.28 -26.36
N PHE A 471 25.25 -7.13 -26.65
CA PHE A 471 25.37 -8.21 -27.64
C PHE A 471 24.60 -7.98 -28.93
N VAL A 472 23.57 -7.13 -28.93
CA VAL A 472 22.62 -7.01 -30.06
C VAL A 472 22.58 -5.60 -30.63
N ALA A 473 22.59 -4.56 -29.80
CA ALA A 473 22.49 -3.19 -30.27
C ALA A 473 23.77 -2.74 -31.03
N PRO A 474 23.64 -1.92 -32.09
CA PRO A 474 24.78 -1.31 -32.75
C PRO A 474 25.66 -0.51 -31.78
N ASP A 475 26.99 -0.56 -31.95
CA ASP A 475 27.95 0.07 -31.04
C ASP A 475 27.69 1.57 -30.87
N ASN A 476 27.39 2.29 -31.95
CA ASN A 476 27.07 3.72 -31.91
C ASN A 476 25.81 4.03 -31.07
N VAL A 477 24.81 3.14 -31.09
CA VAL A 477 23.59 3.27 -30.28
C VAL A 477 23.88 2.96 -28.81
N ARG A 478 24.65 1.91 -28.54
CA ARG A 478 25.10 1.54 -27.20
C ARG A 478 25.89 2.68 -26.56
N GLU A 479 26.93 3.16 -27.24
CA GLU A 479 27.82 4.22 -26.74
C GLU A 479 27.06 5.51 -26.44
N ARG A 480 26.15 5.92 -27.33
CA ARG A 480 25.29 7.09 -27.08
C ARG A 480 24.44 6.91 -25.84
N ILE A 481 23.76 5.77 -25.70
CA ILE A 481 22.86 5.52 -24.55
C ILE A 481 23.66 5.43 -23.24
N GLU A 482 24.78 4.72 -23.23
CA GLU A 482 25.64 4.61 -22.04
C GLU A 482 26.22 5.99 -21.66
N ALA A 483 26.64 6.80 -22.62
CA ALA A 483 27.12 8.17 -22.37
C ALA A 483 26.00 9.09 -21.84
N GLU A 484 24.80 9.02 -22.40
CA GLU A 484 23.64 9.82 -21.98
C GLU A 484 23.09 9.40 -20.61
N VAL A 485 23.29 8.16 -20.17
CA VAL A 485 22.75 7.63 -18.90
C VAL A 485 23.79 7.69 -17.77
N TRP A 486 25.06 7.42 -18.05
CA TRP A 486 26.13 7.35 -17.04
C TRP A 486 27.11 8.53 -17.12
N GLY A 487 27.17 9.25 -18.23
CA GLY A 487 28.18 10.30 -18.46
C GLY A 487 29.53 9.73 -18.90
N ALA A 488 30.52 10.61 -19.11
CA ALA A 488 31.86 10.24 -19.57
C ALA A 488 32.66 9.35 -18.59
N GLU A 489 32.24 9.28 -17.32
CA GLU A 489 32.83 8.37 -16.32
C GLU A 489 32.46 6.89 -16.56
N GLY A 490 31.32 6.59 -17.21
CA GLY A 490 30.90 5.21 -17.50
C GLY A 490 31.84 4.46 -18.46
N SER A 491 32.67 5.19 -19.19
CA SER A 491 33.74 4.68 -20.05
C SER A 491 35.12 4.62 -19.37
N ALA A 492 35.31 5.28 -18.22
CA ALA A 492 36.60 5.35 -17.54
C ALA A 492 36.84 4.16 -16.58
N GLU A 493 35.81 3.73 -15.85
CA GLU A 493 35.93 2.56 -14.95
C GLU A 493 36.02 1.22 -15.68
N LYS A 494 35.58 1.13 -16.95
CA LYS A 494 35.63 -0.11 -17.75
C LYS A 494 36.90 -0.29 -18.58
N LYS A 495 37.79 0.70 -18.65
CA LYS A 495 39.07 0.57 -19.37
C LYS A 495 40.22 0.06 -18.49
N ASN A 496 40.01 -0.06 -17.18
CA ASN A 496 40.97 -0.62 -16.24
C ASN A 496 40.39 -1.86 -15.56
N ASN A 497 40.36 -2.98 -16.29
CA ASN A 497 40.50 -4.33 -15.75
C ASN A 497 40.82 -5.31 -16.88
#